data_AF-A0A6V7IUP9-F1
#
_entry.id   AF-A0A6V7IUP9-F1
#
_cell.length_a   1.000
_cell.length_b   1.000
_cell.length_c   1.000
_cell.angle_alpha   90.00
_cell.angle_beta   90.00
_cell.angle_gamma   90.00
#
_symmetry.space_group_name_H-M   'P 1'
#
loop_
_entity.id
_entity.type
_entity.pdbx_description
1 polymer ?
#
loop_
_entity_poly.entity_id
_entity_poly.type
_entity_poly.pdbx_seq_one_letter_code
_entity_poly.pdbx_strand_id
1 'polypeptide(L)' 'TYVQDLIQSEAPQIYNMLVYQQGHFYVCGDCTMAEDVYQTLKLIIQTHGQMTDKEVEAYMLSLR' A
#
# COMPACT_ATOMS: atom_id res chain seq x y z
N THR A 1 -12.98 7.77 10.93
CA THR A 1 -11.59 7.41 10.65
C THR A 1 -11.46 5.92 10.65
N TYR A 2 -11.19 5.34 9.49
CA TYR A 2 -10.84 3.94 9.29
C TYR A 2 -9.32 3.79 9.18
N VAL A 3 -8.82 2.55 9.16
CA VAL A 3 -7.39 2.26 9.07
C VAL A 3 -6.77 2.79 7.77
N GLN A 4 -7.50 2.74 6.65
CA GLN A 4 -7.08 3.30 5.37
C GLN A 4 -6.87 4.82 5.41
N ASP A 5 -7.65 5.56 6.21
CA ASP A 5 -7.48 7.01 6.35
C ASP A 5 -6.14 7.32 7.04
N LEU A 6 -5.77 6.52 8.05
CA LEU A 6 -4.50 6.65 8.75
C LEU A 6 -3.32 6.27 7.85
N ILE A 7 -3.45 5.18 7.09
CA ILE A 7 -2.46 4.73 6.10
C ILE A 7 -2.20 5.84 5.07
N GLN A 8 -3.26 6.51 4.59
CA GLN A 8 -3.12 7.63 3.66
C GLN A 8 -2.41 8.83 4.29
N SER A 9 -2.64 9.12 5.57
CA SER A 9 -1.94 10.21 6.26
C SER A 9 -0.44 9.95 6.46
N GLU A 10 -0.06 8.68 6.62
CA GLU A 10 1.33 8.22 6.81
C GLU A 10 1.98 7.73 5.49
N ALA A 11 1.37 8.05 4.35
CA ALA A 11 1.77 7.53 3.04
C ALA A 11 3.27 7.66 2.70
N PRO A 12 3.95 8.81 2.95
CA PRO A 12 5.38 8.93 2.67
C PRO A 12 6.24 7.96 3.47
N GLN A 13 5.89 7.73 4.75
CA GLN A 13 6.63 6.84 5.62
C GLN A 13 6.42 5.38 5.23
N ILE A 14 5.18 4.99 4.93
CA ILE A 14 4.83 3.64 4.50
C ILE A 14 5.53 3.30 3.18
N TYR A 15 5.50 4.21 2.20
CA TYR A 15 6.23 4.05 0.94
C TYR A 15 7.72 3.80 1.19
N ASN A 16 8.35 4.59 2.07
CA ASN A 16 9.76 4.44 2.37
C ASN A 16 10.09 3.09 3.02
N MET A 17 9.28 2.65 3.98
CA MET A 17 9.46 1.36 4.65
C MET A 17 9.32 0.18 3.68
N LEU A 18 8.36 0.24 2.74
CA LEU A 18 8.15 -0.86 1.80
C LEU A 18 9.20 -0.88 0.68
N VAL A 19 9.42 0.25 0.01
CA VAL A 19 10.22 0.29 -1.22
C VAL A 19 11.72 0.34 -0.95
N TYR A 20 12.16 1.12 0.05
CA TYR A 20 13.58 1.30 0.32
C TYR A 20 14.10 0.42 1.45
N GLN A 21 13.26 0.09 2.44
CA GLN A 21 13.67 -0.73 3.58
C GLN A 21 13.24 -2.20 3.46
N GLN A 22 12.56 -2.58 2.37
CA GLN A 22 12.09 -3.95 2.13
C GLN A 22 11.21 -4.49 3.28
N GLY A 23 10.40 -3.60 3.87
CA GLY A 23 9.48 -3.95 4.93
C GLY A 23 8.32 -4.83 4.45
N HIS A 24 7.67 -5.49 5.41
CA HIS A 24 6.49 -6.32 5.16
C HIS A 24 5.21 -5.60 5.64
N PHE A 25 4.12 -5.81 4.90
CA PHE A 25 2.81 -5.25 5.23
C PHE A 25 1.82 -6.38 5.55
N TYR A 26 1.18 -6.33 6.72
CA TYR A 26 0.24 -7.35 7.17
C TYR A 26 -1.13 -6.75 7.40
N VAL A 27 -2.17 -7.44 6.95
CA VAL A 27 -3.58 -7.05 7.12
C VAL A 27 -4.35 -8.21 7.72
N CYS A 28 -5.14 -7.96 8.76
CA CYS A 28 -5.99 -8.96 9.40
C CYS A 28 -7.35 -8.36 9.74
N GLY A 29 -8.43 -9.01 9.29
CA GLY A 29 -9.81 -8.62 9.54
C GLY A 29 -10.72 -9.11 8.42
N ASP A 30 -11.84 -8.42 8.19
CA ASP A 30 -12.81 -8.81 7.17
C ASP A 30 -12.35 -8.49 5.74
N CYS A 31 -12.98 -9.14 4.77
CA CYS A 31 -12.63 -9.00 3.35
C CYS A 31 -12.80 -7.58 2.82
N THR A 32 -13.80 -6.83 3.31
CA THR A 32 -14.04 -5.46 2.85
C THR A 32 -12.95 -4.53 3.34
N MET A 33 -12.58 -4.63 4.62
CA MET A 33 -11.46 -3.87 5.19
C MET A 33 -10.14 -4.22 4.49
N ALA A 34 -9.90 -5.50 4.20
CA ALA A 34 -8.69 -5.91 3.49
C ALA A 34 -8.59 -5.33 2.07
N GLU A 35 -9.71 -5.27 1.34
CA GLU A 35 -9.76 -4.67 0.01
C GLU A 35 -9.52 -3.15 0.05
N ASP A 36 -10.15 -2.44 0.98
CA ASP A 36 -9.97 -0.98 1.13
C ASP A 36 -8.52 -0.62 1.45
N VAL A 37 -7.89 -1.39 2.35
CA VAL A 37 -6.47 -1.23 2.68
C VAL A 37 -5.58 -1.53 1.48
N TYR A 38 -5.88 -2.58 0.71
CA TYR A 38 -5.14 -2.93 -0.50
C TYR A 38 -5.18 -1.81 -1.54
N GLN A 39 -6.36 -1.26 -1.83
CA GLN A 39 -6.51 -0.16 -2.79
C GLN A 39 -5.80 1.11 -2.34
N THR A 40 -5.86 1.41 -1.04
CA THR A 40 -5.16 2.56 -0.45
C THR A 40 -3.64 2.39 -0.58
N LEU A 41 -3.12 1.21 -0.25
CA LEU A 41 -1.69 0.92 -0.35
C LEU A 41 -1.19 1.00 -1.80
N LYS A 42 -1.96 0.44 -2.74
CA LYS A 42 -1.69 0.54 -4.18
C LYS A 42 -1.59 2.00 -4.62
N LEU A 43 -2.54 2.86 -4.23
CA LEU A 43 -2.53 4.28 -4.58
C LEU A 43 -1.28 5.00 -4.03
N ILE A 44 -0.87 4.68 -2.80
CA ILE A 44 0.33 5.25 -2.17
C ILE A 44 1.57 4.89 -2.98
N ILE A 45 1.77 3.61 -3.29
CA ILE A 45 2.94 3.16 -4.05
C ILE A 45 2.94 3.78 -5.45
N GLN A 46 1.78 3.82 -6.09
CA GLN A 46 1.62 4.43 -7.41
C GLN A 46 2.01 5.92 -7.40
N THR A 47 1.49 6.68 -6.44
CA THR A 47 1.68 8.13 -6.34
C THR A 47 3.12 8.49 -5.97
N HIS A 48 3.67 7.85 -4.94
CA HIS A 48 5.00 8.14 -4.43
C HIS A 48 6.13 7.54 -5.29
N GLY A 49 5.86 6.42 -5.95
CA GLY A 49 6.78 5.76 -6.88
C GLY A 49 6.66 6.23 -8.32
N GLN A 50 5.69 7.09 -8.65
CA GLN A 50 5.37 7.52 -10.01
C GLN A 50 5.18 6.35 -10.98
N MET A 51 4.60 5.25 -10.48
CA MET A 51 4.40 4.02 -11.22
C MET A 51 3.14 4.10 -12.08
N THR A 52 3.15 3.41 -13.21
CA THR A 52 1.95 3.10 -13.98
C THR A 52 1.10 2.04 -13.28
N ASP A 53 -0.17 1.89 -13.70
CA ASP A 53 -1.05 0.84 -13.17
C ASP A 53 -0.42 -0.57 -13.29
N LYS A 54 0.28 -0.84 -14.40
CA LYS A 54 0.93 -2.14 -14.60
C LYS A 54 2.11 -2.37 -13.66
N GLU A 55 2.91 -1.33 -13.44
CA GLU A 55 4.08 -1.41 -12.56
C GLU A 55 3.66 -1.59 -11.10
N VAL A 56 2.64 -0.84 -10.65
CA VAL A 56 2.16 -0.98 -9.27
C VAL A 56 1.50 -2.34 -9.03
N GLU A 57 0.74 -2.87 -10.00
CA GLU A 57 0.19 -4.23 -9.88
C GLU A 57 1.29 -5.29 -9.79
N ALA A 58 2.34 -5.18 -10.61
CA ALA A 58 3.49 -6.07 -10.55
C ALA A 58 4.22 -5.97 -9.20
N TYR A 59 4.36 -4.76 -8.66
CA TYR A 59 4.98 -4.54 -7.36
C TYR A 59 4.13 -5.11 -6.22
N MET A 60 2.81 -4.87 -6.22
CA MET A 60 1.89 -5.43 -5.22
C MET A 60 1.88 -6.97 -5.24
N LEU A 61 2.03 -7.58 -6.40
CA LEU A 61 2.20 -9.03 -6.52
C LEU A 61 3.52 -9.52 -5.90
N SER A 62 4.59 -8.74 -5.98
CA SER A 62 5.89 -9.11 -5.38
C SER A 62 5.92 -8.99 -3.84
N LEU A 63 4.96 -8.27 -3.25
CA LEU A 63 4.81 -8.14 -1.79
C LEU A 63 3.98 -9.25 -1.15
N ARG A 64 3.33 -10.11 -1.95
CA ARG A 64 2.56 -11.27 -1.47
C ARG A 64 3.47 -12.46 -1.22
#